data_AF-A0A970BF90-F1
#
_entry.id   AF-A0A970BF90-F1
#
_cell.length_a   1.000
_cell.length_b   1.000
_cell.length_c   1.000
_cell.angle_alpha   90.00
_cell.angle_beta   90.00
_cell.angle_gamma   90.00
#
_symmetry.space_group_name_H-M   'P 1'
#
loop_
_entity.id
_entity.type
_entity.pdbx_description
1 polymer ?
#
loop_
_entity_poly.entity_id
_entity_poly.type
_entity_poly.pdbx_seq_one_letter_code
_entity_poly.pdbx_strand_id
1 'polypeptide(L)'
;MKHWEKYIQKHQAYNKYAIPAGFDYGMVVVIPCFDEPDVLTTLRSLMQCVATQYPVGVLVVVNSSELTDVAIVKHNRVTYDEVVAFTKENNQPQLAFHALLCENMPRKHAGVGLARKIGMEWAVRGFLQSTNSNGVIISLDADCTVSDNYLQLIEHQFTTYSPNCCVLNFKHRTNDNNSALQNAIDQYEAYIWYFRNALKAIDFPFYYHTIGSAFAVLADAYVRVGGIGRLQGGEDFYFLQ
;
A
#
# COMPACT_ATOMS: atom_id res chain seq x y z
N MET A 1 -0.68 19.55 -14.10
CA MET A 1 0.23 18.46 -13.70
C MET A 1 1.22 18.07 -14.80
N LYS A 2 1.89 19.02 -15.48
CA LYS A 2 2.75 18.73 -16.66
C LYS A 2 3.93 17.78 -16.37
N HIS A 3 4.48 17.81 -15.15
CA HIS A 3 5.57 16.92 -14.78
C HIS A 3 5.09 15.46 -14.57
N TRP A 4 3.82 15.24 -14.25
CA TRP A 4 3.22 13.91 -14.16
C TRP A 4 3.09 13.26 -15.52
N GLU A 5 2.73 14.03 -16.56
CA GLU A 5 2.68 13.52 -17.94
C GLU A 5 4.05 12.99 -18.38
N LYS A 6 5.12 13.76 -18.11
CA LYS A 6 6.50 13.31 -18.36
C LYS A 6 6.87 12.07 -17.54
N TYR A 7 6.43 12.01 -16.28
CA TYR A 7 6.64 10.86 -15.41
C TYR A 7 5.98 9.60 -15.97
N ILE A 8 4.70 9.68 -16.34
CA ILE A 8 3.92 8.57 -16.89
C ILE A 8 4.49 8.12 -18.23
N GLN A 9 4.96 9.04 -19.07
CA GLN A 9 5.61 8.70 -20.34
C GLN A 9 6.85 7.80 -20.10
N LYS A 10 7.66 8.10 -19.08
CA LYS A 10 8.79 7.23 -18.68
C LYS A 10 8.34 5.88 -18.10
N HIS A 11 7.13 5.83 -17.57
CA HIS A 11 6.53 4.66 -16.92
C HIS A 11 5.41 4.02 -17.76
N GLN A 12 5.42 4.16 -19.08
CA GLN A 12 4.33 3.73 -19.97
C GLN A 12 3.97 2.24 -19.88
N ALA A 13 4.88 1.38 -19.40
CA ALA A 13 4.64 -0.05 -19.22
C ALA A 13 3.45 -0.37 -18.29
N TYR A 14 3.09 0.56 -17.39
CA TYR A 14 1.96 0.42 -16.47
C TYR A 14 0.63 0.91 -17.06
N ASN A 15 0.62 1.47 -18.28
CA ASN A 15 -0.62 1.91 -18.95
C ASN A 15 -1.57 0.76 -19.31
N LYS A 16 -1.06 -0.48 -19.28
CA LYS A 16 -1.87 -1.69 -19.50
C LYS A 16 -2.88 -1.97 -18.38
N TYR A 17 -2.68 -1.38 -17.20
CA TYR A 17 -3.59 -1.55 -16.06
C TYR A 17 -4.71 -0.52 -16.15
N ALA A 18 -5.95 -1.00 -16.32
CA ALA A 18 -7.12 -0.14 -16.49
C ALA A 18 -7.43 0.64 -15.21
N ILE A 19 -7.75 1.92 -15.39
CA ILE A 19 -8.32 2.76 -14.32
C ILE A 19 -9.84 2.68 -14.42
N PRO A 20 -10.57 2.50 -13.30
CA PRO A 20 -12.03 2.44 -13.30
C PRO A 20 -12.63 3.76 -13.80
N ALA A 21 -13.77 3.65 -14.50
CA ALA A 21 -14.56 4.83 -14.85
C ALA A 21 -15.06 5.53 -13.59
N GLY A 22 -14.97 6.86 -13.55
CA GLY A 22 -15.39 7.64 -12.38
C GLY A 22 -14.42 7.57 -11.20
N PHE A 23 -13.13 7.31 -11.44
CA PHE A 23 -12.10 7.47 -10.42
C PHE A 23 -12.12 8.91 -9.86
N ASP A 24 -12.55 9.07 -8.61
CA ASP A 24 -12.63 10.36 -7.91
C ASP A 24 -12.27 10.19 -6.43
N TYR A 25 -11.13 9.54 -6.19
CA TYR A 25 -10.65 9.29 -4.84
C TYR A 25 -9.82 10.48 -4.32
N GLY A 26 -9.91 10.74 -3.02
CA GLY A 26 -8.95 11.58 -2.28
C GLY A 26 -7.72 10.78 -1.83
N MET A 27 -7.92 9.49 -1.53
CA MET A 27 -6.84 8.58 -1.12
C MET A 27 -7.00 7.21 -1.77
N VAL A 28 -5.87 6.53 -2.03
CA VAL A 28 -5.84 5.15 -2.50
C VAL A 28 -4.98 4.30 -1.56
N VAL A 29 -5.57 3.26 -0.96
CA VAL A 29 -4.85 2.20 -0.25
C VAL A 29 -4.38 1.16 -1.26
N VAL A 30 -3.08 0.88 -1.27
CA VAL A 30 -2.44 -0.12 -2.13
C VAL A 30 -2.02 -1.31 -1.29
N ILE A 31 -2.55 -2.48 -1.64
CA ILE A 31 -2.34 -3.74 -0.94
C ILE A 31 -1.70 -4.75 -1.90
N PRO A 32 -0.37 -4.98 -1.85
CA PRO A 32 0.24 -6.10 -2.53
C PRO A 32 -0.17 -7.41 -1.86
N CYS A 33 -0.48 -8.43 -2.66
CA CYS A 33 -0.92 -9.74 -2.19
C CYS A 33 -0.25 -10.83 -3.04
N PHE A 34 0.51 -11.73 -2.40
CA PHE A 34 1.24 -12.81 -3.06
C PHE A 34 0.72 -14.20 -2.77
N ASP A 35 0.45 -14.57 -1.51
CA ASP A 35 -0.02 -15.91 -1.11
C ASP A 35 -0.63 -15.84 0.31
N GLU A 36 -1.10 -14.67 0.70
CA GLU A 36 -1.65 -14.44 2.03
C GLU A 36 -2.96 -15.22 2.20
N PRO A 37 -3.19 -15.85 3.37
CA PRO A 37 -4.29 -16.79 3.54
C PRO A 37 -5.68 -16.13 3.60
N ASP A 38 -5.77 -14.84 3.97
CA ASP A 38 -7.04 -14.14 4.09
C ASP A 38 -6.89 -12.61 3.96
N VAL A 39 -6.84 -12.14 2.71
CA VAL A 39 -6.85 -10.69 2.41
C VAL A 39 -8.20 -10.04 2.74
N LEU A 40 -9.29 -10.80 2.80
CA LEU A 40 -10.63 -10.26 3.04
C LEU A 40 -10.77 -9.73 4.48
N THR A 41 -10.05 -10.31 5.45
CA THR A 41 -9.99 -9.75 6.81
C THR A 41 -9.46 -8.31 6.80
N THR A 42 -8.43 -8.01 6.01
CA THR A 42 -7.88 -6.66 5.84
C THR A 42 -8.91 -5.72 5.20
N LEU A 43 -9.60 -6.18 4.14
CA LEU A 43 -10.63 -5.37 3.48
C LEU A 43 -11.82 -5.07 4.40
N ARG A 44 -12.29 -6.07 5.16
CA ARG A 44 -13.34 -5.89 6.17
C ARG A 44 -12.90 -4.93 7.27
N SER A 45 -11.63 -4.96 7.68
CA SER A 45 -11.09 -4.01 8.65
C SER A 45 -11.14 -2.57 8.13
N LEU A 46 -10.85 -2.35 6.84
CA LEU A 46 -10.98 -1.02 6.22
C LEU A 46 -12.43 -0.55 6.16
N MET A 47 -13.40 -1.46 5.98
CA MET A 47 -14.83 -1.11 6.03
C MET A 47 -15.30 -0.63 7.41
N GLN A 48 -14.58 -0.98 8.48
CA GLN A 48 -14.90 -0.51 9.83
C GLN A 48 -14.31 0.89 10.12
N CYS A 49 -13.57 1.48 9.18
CA CYS A 49 -13.03 2.81 9.37
C CYS A 49 -14.12 3.89 9.39
N VAL A 50 -13.91 4.92 10.20
CA VAL A 50 -14.71 6.16 10.17
C VAL A 50 -14.61 6.77 8.78
N ALA A 51 -15.75 7.20 8.25
CA ALA A 51 -15.84 7.82 6.93
C ALA A 51 -14.97 9.07 6.82
N THR A 52 -14.30 9.20 5.68
CA THR A 52 -13.49 10.35 5.28
C THR A 52 -14.34 11.43 4.63
N GLN A 53 -13.78 12.61 4.41
CA GLN A 53 -14.41 13.68 3.63
C GLN A 53 -14.45 13.34 2.13
N TYR A 54 -13.38 12.75 1.60
CA TYR A 54 -13.27 12.36 0.20
C TYR A 54 -13.31 10.84 0.01
N PRO A 55 -13.87 10.33 -1.09
CA PRO A 55 -13.89 8.89 -1.37
C PRO A 55 -12.51 8.24 -1.30
N VAL A 56 -12.46 7.00 -0.80
CA VAL A 56 -11.22 6.20 -0.72
C VAL A 56 -11.31 5.01 -1.67
N GLY A 57 -10.27 4.84 -2.48
CA GLY A 57 -10.06 3.64 -3.28
C GLY A 57 -9.18 2.64 -2.52
N VAL A 58 -9.47 1.35 -2.62
CA VAL A 58 -8.62 0.27 -2.12
C VAL A 58 -8.28 -0.64 -3.29
N LEU A 59 -7.00 -0.82 -3.57
CA LEU A 59 -6.52 -1.65 -4.66
C LEU A 59 -5.73 -2.82 -4.11
N VAL A 60 -6.22 -4.04 -4.35
CA VAL A 60 -5.47 -5.27 -4.12
C VAL A 60 -4.74 -5.66 -5.40
N VAL A 61 -3.41 -5.77 -5.33
CA VAL A 61 -2.56 -6.23 -6.43
C VAL A 61 -2.13 -7.65 -6.13
N VAL A 62 -2.86 -8.62 -6.68
CA VAL A 62 -2.53 -10.04 -6.57
C VAL A 62 -1.43 -10.37 -7.58
N ASN A 63 -0.26 -10.79 -7.13
CA ASN A 63 0.90 -10.95 -8.00
C ASN A 63 1.49 -12.37 -8.01
N SER A 64 2.07 -12.77 -9.14
CA SER A 64 2.90 -13.97 -9.24
C SER A 64 4.06 -13.78 -10.21
N SER A 65 5.14 -14.51 -10.00
CA SER A 65 6.34 -14.49 -10.84
C SER A 65 6.37 -15.67 -11.81
N GLU A 66 7.24 -15.60 -12.81
CA GLU A 66 7.48 -16.72 -13.73
C GLU A 66 7.99 -18.01 -13.05
N LEU A 67 8.51 -17.93 -11.81
CA LEU A 67 8.99 -19.06 -11.02
C LEU A 67 8.08 -19.40 -9.84
N THR A 68 6.94 -18.73 -9.72
CA THR A 68 6.00 -19.01 -8.62
C THR A 68 5.40 -20.40 -8.79
N ASP A 69 5.32 -21.14 -7.70
CA ASP A 69 4.77 -22.49 -7.70
C ASP A 69 3.34 -22.50 -8.25
N VAL A 70 3.01 -23.55 -9.02
CA VAL A 70 1.69 -23.69 -9.66
C VAL A 70 0.57 -23.71 -8.63
N ALA A 71 0.79 -24.25 -7.43
CA ALA A 71 -0.17 -24.22 -6.34
C ALA A 71 -0.45 -22.78 -5.87
N ILE A 72 0.59 -21.96 -5.72
CA ILE A 72 0.46 -20.54 -5.34
C ILE A 72 -0.25 -19.75 -6.44
N VAL A 73 0.11 -19.96 -7.71
CA VAL A 73 -0.59 -19.30 -8.83
C VAL A 73 -2.09 -19.63 -8.84
N LYS A 74 -2.45 -20.88 -8.55
CA LYS A 74 -3.85 -21.28 -8.42
C LYS A 74 -4.52 -20.62 -7.22
N HIS A 75 -3.85 -20.58 -6.07
CA HIS A 75 -4.35 -19.91 -4.88
C HIS A 75 -4.61 -18.42 -5.17
N ASN A 76 -3.67 -17.74 -5.80
CA ASN A 76 -3.80 -16.33 -6.17
C ASN A 76 -4.98 -16.03 -7.09
N ARG A 77 -5.29 -16.93 -8.02
CA ARG A 77 -6.47 -16.80 -8.87
C ARG A 77 -7.76 -16.91 -8.05
N VAL A 78 -7.80 -17.83 -7.08
CA VAL A 78 -8.91 -17.93 -6.13
C VAL A 78 -9.02 -16.65 -5.30
N THR A 79 -7.93 -16.19 -4.70
CA THR A 79 -7.88 -14.93 -3.94
C THR A 79 -8.36 -13.74 -4.78
N TYR A 80 -7.93 -13.66 -6.04
CA TYR A 80 -8.38 -12.62 -6.97
C TYR A 80 -9.90 -12.69 -7.22
N ASP A 81 -10.45 -13.88 -7.48
CA ASP A 81 -11.87 -14.07 -7.70
C ASP A 81 -12.70 -13.72 -6.45
N GLU A 82 -12.18 -14.05 -5.25
CA GLU A 82 -12.78 -13.66 -3.97
C GLU A 82 -12.79 -12.14 -3.77
N VAL A 83 -11.67 -11.45 -4.06
CA VAL A 83 -11.63 -9.98 -4.01
C VAL A 83 -12.59 -9.38 -5.03
N VAL A 84 -12.65 -9.92 -6.25
CA VAL A 84 -13.62 -9.46 -7.28
C VAL A 84 -15.05 -9.64 -6.81
N ALA A 85 -15.41 -10.77 -6.20
CA ALA A 85 -16.72 -10.97 -5.60
C ALA A 85 -16.99 -9.94 -4.49
N PHE A 86 -16.01 -9.74 -3.60
CA PHE A 86 -16.09 -8.76 -2.52
C PHE A 86 -16.34 -7.35 -3.05
N THR A 87 -15.70 -6.93 -4.15
CA THR A 87 -15.91 -5.60 -4.77
C THR A 87 -17.35 -5.41 -5.25
N LYS A 88 -17.97 -6.44 -5.83
CA LYS A 88 -19.35 -6.38 -6.34
C LYS A 88 -20.38 -6.23 -5.22
N GLU A 89 -20.10 -6.82 -4.07
CA GLU A 89 -20.99 -6.84 -2.91
C GLU A 89 -20.83 -5.60 -2.03
N ASN A 90 -19.61 -5.06 -1.91
CA ASN A 90 -19.25 -4.11 -0.85
C ASN A 90 -18.86 -2.71 -1.34
N ASN A 91 -18.73 -2.46 -2.65
CA ASN A 91 -18.37 -1.14 -3.14
C ASN A 91 -19.46 -0.11 -2.82
N GLN A 92 -19.05 1.00 -2.22
CA GLN A 92 -19.90 2.15 -1.90
C GLN A 92 -19.26 3.44 -2.43
N PRO A 93 -20.02 4.54 -2.59
CA PRO A 93 -19.46 5.81 -3.07
C PRO A 93 -18.28 6.33 -2.23
N GLN A 94 -18.29 6.09 -0.91
CA GLN A 94 -17.25 6.58 0.00
C GLN A 94 -16.02 5.66 0.09
N LEU A 95 -16.19 4.36 -0.17
CA LEU A 95 -15.13 3.36 -0.08
C LEU A 95 -15.35 2.29 -1.16
N ALA A 96 -14.42 2.22 -2.11
CA ALA A 96 -14.51 1.33 -3.26
C ALA A 96 -13.26 0.47 -3.39
N PHE A 97 -13.46 -0.82 -3.59
CA PHE A 97 -12.45 -1.85 -3.73
C PHE A 97 -12.23 -2.20 -5.20
N HIS A 98 -10.98 -2.54 -5.53
CA HIS A 98 -10.49 -2.92 -6.85
C HIS A 98 -9.50 -4.07 -6.73
N ALA A 99 -9.44 -4.90 -7.78
CA ALA A 99 -8.50 -6.02 -7.87
C ALA A 99 -7.69 -5.94 -9.16
N LEU A 100 -6.40 -6.23 -9.09
CA LEU A 100 -5.54 -6.45 -10.25
C LEU A 100 -4.82 -7.77 -10.11
N LEU A 101 -4.94 -8.62 -11.14
CA LEU A 101 -4.17 -9.85 -11.27
C LEU A 101 -2.93 -9.60 -12.13
N CYS A 102 -1.75 -9.75 -11.54
CA CYS A 102 -0.45 -9.50 -12.16
C CYS A 102 0.40 -10.78 -12.18
N GLU A 103 0.20 -11.61 -13.21
CA GLU A 103 0.94 -12.88 -13.36
C GLU A 103 2.20 -12.74 -14.22
N ASN A 104 3.07 -13.76 -14.15
CA ASN A 104 4.26 -13.91 -14.97
C ASN A 104 5.21 -12.71 -14.88
N MET A 105 5.33 -12.13 -13.69
CA MET A 105 6.21 -11.00 -13.47
C MET A 105 7.68 -11.42 -13.61
N PRO A 106 8.54 -10.60 -14.26
CA PRO A 106 9.94 -10.95 -14.47
C PRO A 106 10.67 -11.18 -13.14
N ARG A 107 11.42 -12.29 -13.04
CA ARG A 107 12.07 -12.72 -11.79
C ARG A 107 12.91 -11.63 -11.11
N LYS A 108 13.67 -10.86 -11.88
CA LYS A 108 14.58 -9.82 -11.34
C LYS A 108 13.86 -8.78 -10.47
N HIS A 109 12.56 -8.63 -10.66
CA HIS A 109 11.72 -7.65 -9.96
C HIS A 109 10.51 -8.29 -9.27
N ALA A 110 10.40 -9.61 -9.29
CA ALA A 110 9.27 -10.30 -8.69
C ALA A 110 9.36 -10.23 -7.17
N GLY A 111 8.34 -9.66 -6.53
CA GLY A 111 8.25 -9.47 -5.09
C GLY A 111 7.28 -8.35 -4.73
N VAL A 112 7.12 -8.13 -3.42
CA VAL A 112 6.19 -7.15 -2.85
C VAL A 112 6.45 -5.74 -3.39
N GLY A 113 7.71 -5.34 -3.58
CA GLY A 113 8.06 -4.02 -4.12
C GLY A 113 7.51 -3.73 -5.52
N LEU A 114 7.47 -4.72 -6.43
CA LEU A 114 6.89 -4.49 -7.76
C LEU A 114 5.35 -4.46 -7.73
N ALA A 115 4.71 -5.30 -6.92
CA ALA A 115 3.26 -5.26 -6.73
C ALA A 115 2.83 -3.91 -6.14
N ARG A 116 3.54 -3.44 -5.11
CA ARG A 116 3.38 -2.11 -4.54
C ARG A 116 3.57 -1.02 -5.59
N LYS A 117 4.66 -1.06 -6.37
CA LYS A 117 4.88 -0.11 -7.47
C LYS A 117 3.72 -0.12 -8.46
N ILE A 118 3.23 -1.29 -8.89
CA ILE A 118 2.08 -1.38 -9.81
C ILE A 118 0.86 -0.66 -9.24
N GLY A 119 0.54 -0.89 -7.96
CA GLY A 119 -0.61 -0.25 -7.34
C GLY A 119 -0.44 1.25 -7.15
N MET A 120 0.76 1.71 -6.79
CA MET A 120 1.06 3.15 -6.69
C MET A 120 1.02 3.84 -8.06
N GLU A 121 1.53 3.17 -9.11
CA GLU A 121 1.44 3.64 -10.50
C GLU A 121 -0.01 3.72 -11.01
N TRP A 122 -0.88 2.80 -10.55
CA TRP A 122 -2.31 2.83 -10.82
C TRP A 122 -2.97 4.03 -10.12
N ALA A 123 -2.66 4.27 -8.85
CA ALA A 123 -3.17 5.43 -8.10
C ALA A 123 -2.76 6.76 -8.75
N VAL A 124 -1.49 6.93 -9.12
CA VAL A 124 -0.99 8.13 -9.81
C VAL A 124 -1.74 8.39 -11.12
N ARG A 125 -2.02 7.34 -11.90
CA ARG A 125 -2.78 7.46 -13.16
C ARG A 125 -4.22 7.88 -12.91
N GLY A 126 -4.87 7.30 -11.91
CA GLY A 126 -6.22 7.69 -11.51
C GLY A 126 -6.28 9.16 -11.06
N PHE A 127 -5.35 9.58 -10.20
CA PHE A 127 -5.24 10.97 -9.77
C PHE A 127 -4.93 11.94 -10.91
N LEU A 128 -4.16 11.54 -11.92
CA LEU A 128 -3.99 12.36 -13.12
C LEU A 128 -5.29 12.50 -13.91
N GLN A 129 -6.04 11.41 -14.08
CA GLN A 129 -7.32 11.41 -14.80
C GLN A 129 -8.38 12.27 -14.08
N SER A 130 -8.42 12.23 -12.75
CA SER A 130 -9.31 13.05 -11.94
C SER A 130 -8.78 14.45 -11.67
N THR A 131 -7.60 14.80 -12.17
CA THR A 131 -6.90 16.07 -11.93
C THR A 131 -6.61 16.37 -10.45
N ASN A 132 -6.59 15.34 -9.60
CA ASN A 132 -6.31 15.45 -8.18
C ASN A 132 -4.80 15.35 -7.89
N SER A 133 -4.09 16.49 -7.91
CA SER A 133 -2.67 16.53 -7.54
C SER A 133 -2.41 16.30 -6.04
N ASN A 134 -3.44 16.38 -5.21
CA ASN A 134 -3.36 16.22 -3.76
C ASN A 134 -3.74 14.81 -3.30
N GLY A 135 -3.91 13.88 -4.24
CA GLY A 135 -4.22 12.49 -3.94
C GLY A 135 -3.16 11.85 -3.04
N VAL A 136 -3.61 11.07 -2.06
CA VAL A 136 -2.72 10.36 -1.14
C VAL A 136 -2.66 8.89 -1.51
N ILE A 137 -1.47 8.31 -1.49
CA ILE A 137 -1.23 6.88 -1.71
C ILE A 137 -0.81 6.27 -0.38
N ILE A 138 -1.57 5.30 0.10
CA ILE A 138 -1.35 4.61 1.37
C ILE A 138 -0.83 3.21 1.05
N SER A 139 0.23 2.78 1.70
CA SER A 139 0.76 1.42 1.58
C SER A 139 0.33 0.59 2.78
N LEU A 140 -0.22 -0.59 2.55
CA LEU A 140 -0.71 -1.53 3.57
C LEU A 140 -0.43 -2.97 3.11
N ASP A 141 -0.12 -3.90 4.01
CA ASP A 141 0.06 -5.32 3.65
C ASP A 141 -1.28 -6.08 3.68
N ALA A 142 -1.35 -7.19 2.95
CA ALA A 142 -2.57 -7.98 2.80
C ALA A 142 -3.02 -8.71 4.08
N ASP A 143 -2.16 -8.87 5.08
CA ASP A 143 -2.42 -9.58 6.34
C ASP A 143 -2.54 -8.64 7.56
N CYS A 144 -2.78 -7.35 7.33
CA CYS A 144 -2.87 -6.33 8.36
C CYS A 144 -4.31 -5.85 8.65
N THR A 145 -4.65 -5.68 9.93
CA THR A 145 -5.86 -4.95 10.33
C THR A 145 -5.52 -3.51 10.67
N VAL A 146 -6.49 -2.60 10.50
CA VAL A 146 -6.34 -1.17 10.79
C VAL A 146 -7.27 -0.74 11.93
N SER A 147 -6.92 0.35 12.63
CA SER A 147 -7.82 0.99 13.60
C SER A 147 -8.98 1.69 12.90
N ASP A 148 -10.09 1.89 13.60
CA ASP A 148 -11.28 2.58 13.08
C ASP A 148 -11.00 4.00 12.59
N ASN A 149 -10.08 4.71 13.24
CA ASN A 149 -9.68 6.06 12.86
C ASN A 149 -8.58 6.13 11.78
N TYR A 150 -8.15 4.99 11.23
CA TYR A 150 -6.99 4.91 10.33
C TYR A 150 -7.10 5.83 9.11
N LEU A 151 -8.19 5.70 8.32
CA LEU A 151 -8.38 6.51 7.11
C LEU A 151 -8.61 7.99 7.45
N GLN A 152 -9.49 8.28 8.41
CA GLN A 152 -9.80 9.65 8.83
C GLN A 152 -8.55 10.39 9.32
N LEU A 153 -7.68 9.73 10.10
CA LEU A 153 -6.48 10.37 10.64
C LEU A 153 -5.48 10.66 9.52
N ILE A 154 -5.30 9.75 8.56
CA ILE A 154 -4.44 9.99 7.39
C ILE A 154 -4.96 11.18 6.59
N GLU A 155 -6.26 11.22 6.27
CA GLU A 155 -6.87 12.35 5.57
C GLU A 155 -6.66 13.67 6.32
N HIS A 156 -6.89 13.67 7.64
CA HIS A 156 -6.67 14.84 8.49
C HIS A 156 -5.22 15.33 8.43
N GLN A 157 -4.23 14.43 8.46
CA GLN A 157 -2.82 14.80 8.38
C GLN A 157 -2.48 15.50 7.07
N PHE A 158 -2.95 14.97 5.94
CA PHE A 158 -2.67 15.56 4.61
C PHE A 158 -3.42 16.86 4.36
N THR A 159 -4.66 16.97 4.83
CA THR A 159 -5.48 18.18 4.66
C THR A 159 -5.05 19.32 5.59
N THR A 160 -4.58 19.02 6.80
CA THR A 160 -4.26 20.03 7.82
C THR A 160 -2.80 20.48 7.76
N TYR A 161 -1.87 19.53 7.63
CA TYR A 161 -0.43 19.82 7.72
C TYR A 161 0.29 19.72 6.36
N SER A 162 -0.37 19.16 5.35
CA SER A 162 0.17 18.99 3.99
C SER A 162 1.59 18.41 3.91
N PRO A 163 1.93 17.33 4.66
CA PRO A 163 3.20 16.66 4.51
C PRO A 163 3.33 16.00 3.13
N ASN A 164 4.58 15.76 2.71
CA ASN A 164 4.85 14.94 1.53
C ASN A 164 4.70 13.43 1.84
N CYS A 165 4.93 13.03 3.08
CA CYS A 165 4.93 11.65 3.55
C CYS A 165 4.57 11.59 5.04
N CYS A 166 3.86 10.55 5.44
CA CYS A 166 3.59 10.18 6.82
C CYS A 166 4.04 8.73 7.05
N VAL A 167 4.74 8.49 8.16
CA VAL A 167 4.96 7.13 8.67
C VAL A 167 3.88 6.85 9.71
N LEU A 168 3.23 5.71 9.57
CA LEU A 168 2.08 5.31 10.36
C LEU A 168 2.54 4.51 11.58
N ASN A 169 1.80 4.62 12.67
CA ASN A 169 2.04 3.78 13.83
C ASN A 169 1.59 2.34 13.53
N PHE A 170 2.24 1.36 14.14
CA PHE A 170 2.00 -0.05 13.86
C PHE A 170 2.19 -0.88 15.14
N LYS A 171 1.61 -2.08 15.13
CA LYS A 171 1.82 -3.12 16.13
C LYS A 171 1.64 -4.48 15.47
N HIS A 172 2.56 -5.39 15.71
CA HIS A 172 2.50 -6.77 15.27
C HIS A 172 1.49 -7.53 16.13
N ARG A 173 0.64 -8.30 15.46
CA ARG A 173 -0.40 -9.08 16.12
C ARG A 173 0.23 -10.24 16.89
N THR A 174 -0.27 -10.41 18.10
CA THR A 174 0.14 -11.45 19.02
C THR A 174 -0.77 -12.65 18.82
N ASN A 175 -0.21 -13.85 18.59
CA ASN A 175 -1.02 -15.07 18.59
C ASN A 175 -1.19 -15.53 20.04
N ASP A 176 -2.44 -15.59 20.51
CA ASP A 176 -2.79 -15.72 21.94
C ASP A 176 -2.28 -17.00 22.64
N ASN A 177 -1.68 -17.95 21.91
CA ASN A 177 -1.32 -19.27 22.44
C ASN A 177 0.17 -19.67 22.30
N ASN A 178 1.07 -18.78 21.88
CA ASN A 178 2.51 -19.11 21.77
C ASN A 178 3.39 -18.05 22.44
N SER A 179 3.80 -18.32 23.68
CA SER A 179 4.64 -17.42 24.48
C SER A 179 6.04 -17.19 23.89
N ALA A 180 6.61 -18.17 23.19
CA ALA A 180 7.91 -18.02 22.55
C ALA A 180 7.84 -17.08 21.34
N LEU A 181 6.78 -17.22 20.52
CA LEU A 181 6.49 -16.31 19.41
C LEU A 181 6.19 -14.90 19.93
N GLN A 182 5.40 -14.80 21.01
CA GLN A 182 5.10 -13.53 21.66
C GLN A 182 6.37 -12.79 22.06
N ASN A 183 7.25 -13.46 22.78
CA ASN A 183 8.51 -12.89 23.22
C ASN A 183 9.41 -12.48 22.03
N ALA A 184 9.41 -13.23 20.94
CA ALA A 184 10.15 -12.86 19.73
C ALA A 184 9.58 -11.60 19.06
N ILE A 185 8.25 -11.47 19.00
CA ILE A 185 7.56 -10.27 18.49
C ILE A 185 7.89 -9.06 19.39
N ASP A 186 7.76 -9.20 20.71
CA ASP A 186 8.02 -8.12 21.65
C ASP A 186 9.47 -7.62 21.58
N GLN A 187 10.44 -8.55 21.44
CA GLN A 187 11.85 -8.19 21.23
C GLN A 187 12.07 -7.47 19.90
N TYR A 188 11.44 -7.93 18.83
CA TYR A 188 11.51 -7.30 17.52
C TYR A 188 10.96 -5.87 17.57
N GLU A 189 9.78 -5.67 18.19
CA GLU A 189 9.19 -4.34 18.36
C GLU A 189 10.05 -3.44 19.24
N ALA A 190 10.53 -3.94 20.38
CA ALA A 190 11.41 -3.19 21.25
C ALA A 190 12.69 -2.72 20.51
N TYR A 191 13.27 -3.59 19.68
CA TYR A 191 14.44 -3.26 18.87
C TYR A 191 14.17 -2.15 17.86
N ILE A 192 13.11 -2.24 17.05
CA ILE A 192 12.82 -1.22 16.03
C ILE A 192 12.50 0.14 16.66
N TRP A 193 11.81 0.18 17.81
CA TRP A 193 11.58 1.41 18.59
C TRP A 193 12.88 1.97 19.16
N TYR A 194 13.70 1.12 19.77
CA TYR A 194 15.03 1.50 20.29
C TYR A 194 15.90 2.11 19.18
N PHE A 195 16.01 1.44 18.03
CA PHE A 195 16.82 1.88 16.91
C PHE A 195 16.39 3.25 16.39
N ARG A 196 15.09 3.44 16.16
CA ARG A 196 14.49 4.73 15.77
C ARG A 196 14.75 5.85 16.78
N ASN A 197 14.71 5.54 18.08
CA ASN A 197 14.96 6.52 19.13
C ASN A 197 16.45 6.87 19.25
N ALA A 198 17.34 5.88 19.07
CA ALA A 198 18.78 6.10 19.03
C ALA A 198 19.19 6.99 17.85
N LEU A 199 18.64 6.75 16.65
CA LEU A 199 18.85 7.61 15.48
C LEU A 199 18.36 9.05 15.73
N LYS A 200 17.19 9.20 16.37
CA LYS A 200 16.67 10.52 16.73
C LYS A 200 17.57 11.24 17.74
N ALA A 201 18.12 10.52 18.71
CA ALA A 201 18.96 11.10 19.77
C ALA A 201 20.30 11.64 19.26
N ILE A 202 20.76 11.17 18.10
CA ILE A 202 21.98 11.67 17.42
C ILE A 202 21.66 12.64 16.28
N ASP A 203 20.43 13.16 16.22
CA ASP A 203 19.94 14.07 15.17
C ASP A 203 20.11 13.52 13.74
N PHE A 204 20.05 12.19 13.57
CA PHE A 204 20.06 11.60 12.24
C PHE A 204 18.77 11.96 11.48
N PRO A 205 18.85 12.55 10.28
CA PRO A 205 17.69 13.13 9.60
C PRO A 205 16.62 12.11 9.19
N PHE A 206 17.01 10.86 8.95
CA PHE A 206 16.10 9.79 8.53
C PHE A 206 15.86 8.79 9.66
N TYR A 207 15.55 9.28 10.86
CA TYR A 207 15.31 8.43 12.03
C TYR A 207 14.01 7.62 11.95
N TYR A 208 13.11 7.92 11.01
CA TYR A 208 11.75 7.36 10.97
C TYR A 208 11.74 5.85 10.72
N HIS A 209 10.65 5.19 11.11
CA HIS A 209 10.48 3.78 10.76
C HIS A 209 10.30 3.64 9.25
N THR A 210 10.96 2.64 8.68
CA THR A 210 10.87 2.29 7.27
C THR A 210 10.19 0.93 7.16
N ILE A 211 8.86 0.93 7.30
CA ILE A 211 8.04 -0.27 7.21
C ILE A 211 7.14 -0.12 6.00
N GLY A 212 7.28 -1.03 5.04
CA GLY A 212 6.62 -0.97 3.74
C GLY A 212 5.10 -0.89 3.78
N SER A 213 4.46 -1.33 4.86
CA SER A 213 3.01 -1.28 5.09
C SER A 213 2.53 -0.18 6.02
N ALA A 214 3.43 0.68 6.49
CA ALA A 214 3.10 1.70 7.48
C ALA A 214 3.51 3.09 7.00
N PHE A 215 3.10 3.46 5.77
CA PHE A 215 3.29 4.82 5.27
C PHE A 215 2.19 5.28 4.33
N ALA A 216 2.07 6.60 4.22
CA ALA A 216 1.25 7.28 3.23
C ALA A 216 2.05 8.43 2.59
N VAL A 217 1.89 8.65 1.29
CA VAL A 217 2.61 9.68 0.53
C VAL A 217 1.69 10.49 -0.34
N LEU A 218 2.01 11.77 -0.51
CA LEU A 218 1.39 12.61 -1.52
C LEU A 218 1.76 12.08 -2.91
N ALA A 219 0.79 11.90 -3.80
CA ALA A 219 1.03 11.42 -5.16
C ALA A 219 2.00 12.33 -5.93
N ASP A 220 1.92 13.65 -5.73
CA ASP A 220 2.88 14.60 -6.31
C ASP A 220 4.30 14.35 -5.79
N ALA A 221 4.47 14.08 -4.49
CA ALA A 221 5.78 13.75 -3.92
C ALA A 221 6.34 12.45 -4.48
N TYR A 222 5.52 11.40 -4.56
CA TYR A 222 5.88 10.12 -5.20
C TYR A 222 6.37 10.33 -6.64
N VAL A 223 5.67 11.13 -7.43
CA VAL A 223 6.06 11.45 -8.81
C VAL A 223 7.37 12.22 -8.88
N ARG A 224 7.57 13.23 -8.01
CA ARG A 224 8.79 14.07 -7.99
C ARG A 224 10.05 13.27 -7.68
N VAL A 225 9.96 12.24 -6.83
CA VAL A 225 11.11 11.39 -6.49
C VAL A 225 11.35 10.25 -7.48
N GLY A 226 10.50 10.12 -8.52
CA GLY A 226 10.65 9.07 -9.54
C GLY A 226 9.94 7.76 -9.20
N GLY A 227 9.08 7.76 -8.19
CA GLY A 227 8.33 6.61 -7.70
C GLY A 227 9.17 5.60 -6.92
N ILE A 228 8.51 4.58 -6.37
CA ILE A 228 9.17 3.55 -5.56
C ILE A 228 10.00 2.59 -6.42
N GLY A 229 11.07 2.03 -5.84
CA GLY A 229 11.92 1.03 -6.46
C GLY A 229 11.19 -0.28 -6.78
N ARG A 230 11.88 -1.18 -7.52
CA ARG A 230 11.40 -2.54 -7.85
C ARG A 230 12.24 -3.62 -7.16
N LEU A 231 12.89 -3.27 -6.06
CA LEU A 231 13.73 -4.22 -5.33
C LEU A 231 12.84 -5.25 -4.64
N GLN A 232 13.40 -6.44 -4.39
CA GLN A 232 12.68 -7.54 -3.74
C GLN A 232 12.57 -7.36 -2.21
N GLY A 233 13.28 -6.37 -1.66
CA GLY A 233 13.17 -5.93 -0.28
C GLY A 233 13.98 -4.64 -0.05
N GLY A 234 13.63 -3.90 1.00
CA GLY A 234 14.26 -2.63 1.37
C GLY A 234 13.96 -1.48 0.41
N GLU A 235 13.06 -1.67 -0.57
CA GLU A 235 12.66 -0.59 -1.48
C GLU A 235 11.95 0.55 -0.74
N ASP A 236 11.22 0.22 0.31
CA ASP A 236 10.59 1.11 1.27
C ASP A 236 11.63 1.92 2.06
N PHE A 237 12.70 1.29 2.52
CA PHE A 237 13.82 1.95 3.20
C PHE A 237 14.44 3.05 2.34
N TYR A 238 14.73 2.77 1.06
CA TYR A 238 15.29 3.77 0.15
C TYR A 238 14.27 4.83 -0.28
N PHE A 239 12.98 4.48 -0.31
CA PHE A 239 11.93 5.39 -0.75
C PHE A 239 11.51 6.39 0.34
N LEU A 240 11.61 6.01 1.61
CA LEU A 240 11.24 6.84 2.77
C LEU A 240 12.37 7.73 3.29
N GLN A 241 13.55 7.66 2.68
CA GLN A 241 14.69 8.57 2.91
C GLN A 241 14.68 9.72 1.91
#